data_AF-A0A8K0SEQ6-F1
#
_entry.id   AF-A0A8K0SEQ6-F1
#
_cell.length_a   1.000
_cell.length_b   1.000
_cell.length_c   1.000
_cell.angle_alpha   90.00
_cell.angle_beta   90.00
_cell.angle_gamma   90.00
#
_symmetry.space_group_name_H-M   'P 1'
#
loop_
_entity.id
_entity.type
_entity.pdbx_description
1 polymer ?
#
loop_
_entity_poly.entity_id
_entity_poly.type
_entity_poly.pdbx_seq_one_letter_code
_entity_poly.pdbx_strand_id
1 'polypeptide(L)'
;MNKTTEELNRLWDATIPWERGIIALTNEEAEALNLPDSQPWPWDSRNKKIYIVNAHHMLHCVRNIYISIQQYRNNQTQTIAYPHILHCLDSLRVETMCSADDTLRYIPLNSVHGFRPGDGQPRQCRDWSQVDAYVKSHDPCYRYLEPGNKDLSNLERFKYCPSGSEYLPKIRKYFGYEKTWVPEEQDGPRELDW
;
A
#
# COMPACT_ATOMS: atom_id res chain seq x y z
N MET A 1 4.64 19.00 -18.51
CA MET A 1 5.32 19.90 -17.56
C MET A 1 6.29 19.06 -16.76
N ASN A 2 7.55 19.48 -16.64
CA ASN A 2 8.49 18.82 -15.74
C ASN A 2 8.06 19.16 -14.31
N LYS A 3 7.62 18.14 -13.56
CA LYS A 3 7.37 18.30 -12.12
C LYS A 3 8.70 18.58 -11.42
N THR A 4 8.70 19.46 -10.42
CA THR A 4 9.87 19.62 -9.55
C THR A 4 10.10 18.32 -8.76
N THR A 5 11.31 18.12 -8.21
CA THR A 5 11.60 16.97 -7.34
C THR A 5 10.64 16.92 -6.14
N GLU A 6 10.30 18.09 -5.60
CA GLU A 6 9.35 18.26 -4.49
C GLU A 6 7.94 17.80 -4.87
N GLU A 7 7.41 18.25 -6.02
CA GLU A 7 6.11 17.82 -6.53
C GLU A 7 6.06 16.31 -6.83
N LEU A 8 7.19 15.75 -7.28
CA LEU A 8 7.31 14.32 -7.51
C LEU A 8 7.33 13.54 -6.19
N ASN A 9 8.13 13.97 -5.21
CA ASN A 9 8.17 13.36 -3.89
C ASN A 9 6.79 13.39 -3.22
N ARG A 10 6.09 14.54 -3.25
CA ARG A 10 4.73 14.66 -2.72
C ARG A 10 3.73 13.73 -3.41
N LEU A 11 3.83 13.54 -4.73
CA LEU A 11 2.98 12.58 -5.45
C LEU A 11 3.16 11.17 -4.90
N TRP A 12 4.41 10.71 -4.80
CA TRP A 12 4.76 9.36 -4.36
C TRP A 12 4.51 9.13 -2.87
N ASP A 13 4.63 10.17 -2.06
CA ASP A 13 4.52 10.07 -0.62
C ASP A 13 3.08 10.27 -0.13
N ALA A 14 2.36 11.26 -0.66
CA ALA A 14 1.08 11.70 -0.10
C ALA A 14 -0.16 11.44 -0.98
N THR A 15 0.01 11.20 -2.28
CA THR A 15 -1.15 11.11 -3.21
C THR A 15 -1.52 9.67 -3.56
N ILE A 16 -0.54 8.77 -3.57
CA ILE A 16 -0.75 7.35 -3.83
C ILE A 16 -1.13 6.67 -2.50
N PRO A 17 -2.21 5.88 -2.40
CA PRO A 17 -2.62 5.21 -1.17
C PRO A 17 -1.83 3.92 -0.92
N TRP A 18 -0.50 4.04 -0.90
CA TRP A 18 0.45 2.91 -0.74
C TRP A 18 0.45 2.34 0.69
N GLU A 19 -0.04 3.10 1.66
CA GLU A 19 -0.12 2.75 3.07
C GLU A 19 -1.32 1.84 3.42
N ARG A 20 -2.23 1.68 2.45
CA ARG A 20 -3.45 0.86 2.56
C ARG A 20 -3.29 -0.45 1.78
N GLY A 21 -4.36 -1.25 1.80
CA GLY A 21 -4.46 -2.47 0.99
C GLY A 21 -4.44 -3.75 1.79
N ILE A 22 -4.00 -3.70 3.05
CA ILE A 22 -4.32 -4.77 4.00
C ILE A 22 -5.82 -4.66 4.32
N ILE A 23 -6.55 -5.76 4.14
CA ILE A 23 -8.00 -5.88 4.38
C ILE A 23 -8.28 -7.04 5.32
N ALA A 24 -9.39 -7.00 6.05
CA ALA A 24 -9.92 -8.15 6.78
C ALA A 24 -11.17 -8.69 6.09
N LEU A 25 -11.15 -9.96 5.70
CA LEU A 25 -12.29 -10.69 5.15
C LEU A 25 -12.83 -11.68 6.18
N THR A 26 -14.13 -11.97 6.14
CA THR A 26 -14.65 -13.12 6.86
C THR A 26 -14.10 -14.42 6.28
N ASN A 27 -14.13 -15.48 7.08
CA ASN A 27 -13.73 -16.81 6.61
C ASN A 27 -14.60 -17.27 5.43
N GLU A 28 -15.90 -16.96 5.46
CA GLU A 28 -16.85 -17.29 4.39
C GLU A 28 -16.55 -16.52 3.11
N GLU A 29 -16.24 -15.22 3.20
CA GLU A 29 -15.82 -14.40 2.05
C GLU A 29 -14.54 -14.93 1.42
N ALA A 30 -13.55 -15.27 2.25
CA ALA A 30 -12.28 -15.82 1.78
C ALA A 30 -12.46 -17.18 1.09
N GLU A 31 -13.29 -18.05 1.66
CA GLU A 31 -13.62 -19.35 1.07
C GLU A 31 -14.36 -19.21 -0.26
N ALA A 32 -15.34 -18.30 -0.34
CA ALA A 32 -16.08 -18.02 -1.57
C ALA A 32 -15.16 -17.53 -2.72
N LEU A 33 -14.07 -16.83 -2.37
CA LEU A 33 -13.05 -16.36 -3.31
C LEU A 33 -11.96 -17.42 -3.60
N ASN A 34 -12.04 -18.61 -2.99
CA ASN A 34 -11.02 -19.66 -3.06
C ASN A 34 -9.62 -19.17 -2.66
N LEU A 35 -9.56 -18.27 -1.67
CA LEU A 35 -8.27 -17.76 -1.19
C LEU A 35 -7.57 -18.81 -0.31
N PRO A 36 -6.23 -18.90 -0.39
CA PRO A 36 -5.45 -19.67 0.56
C PRO A 36 -5.68 -19.19 2.00
N ASP A 37 -5.40 -20.07 2.95
CA ASP A 37 -5.43 -19.68 4.37
C ASP A 37 -4.44 -18.52 4.65
N SER A 38 -4.83 -17.65 5.58
CA SER A 38 -4.08 -16.43 5.90
C SER A 38 -4.12 -16.13 7.40
N GLN A 39 -3.33 -15.15 7.80
CA GLN A 39 -3.19 -14.73 9.19
C GLN A 39 -4.56 -14.30 9.77
N PRO A 40 -4.95 -14.79 10.96
CA PRO A 40 -6.14 -14.32 11.64
C PRO A 40 -6.07 -12.82 11.94
N TRP A 41 -7.18 -12.11 11.79
CA TRP A 41 -7.23 -10.70 12.16
C TRP A 41 -7.29 -10.55 13.69
N PRO A 42 -6.44 -9.72 14.34
CA PRO A 42 -6.29 -9.74 15.79
C PRO A 42 -7.56 -9.45 16.60
N TRP A 43 -8.49 -8.66 16.07
CA TRP A 43 -9.71 -8.25 16.78
C TRP A 43 -10.91 -9.20 16.59
N ASP A 44 -10.79 -10.14 15.65
CA ASP A 44 -11.81 -11.14 15.31
C ASP A 44 -11.20 -12.44 14.76
N SER A 45 -10.21 -12.98 15.46
CA SER A 45 -9.36 -14.07 14.95
C SER A 45 -10.07 -15.38 14.66
N ARG A 46 -11.30 -15.55 15.15
CA ARG A 46 -12.12 -16.74 14.87
C ARG A 46 -12.89 -16.62 13.57
N ASN A 47 -13.24 -15.41 13.16
CA ASN A 47 -14.18 -15.19 12.05
C ASN A 47 -13.54 -14.47 10.86
N LYS A 48 -12.40 -13.79 11.05
CA LYS A 48 -11.76 -12.99 10.01
C LYS A 48 -10.28 -13.23 9.87
N LYS A 49 -9.78 -13.09 8.65
CA LYS A 49 -8.36 -13.18 8.27
C LYS A 49 -7.95 -11.96 7.46
N ILE A 50 -6.68 -11.59 7.56
CA ILE A 50 -6.13 -10.46 6.81
C ILE A 50 -5.58 -10.89 5.45
N TYR A 51 -5.75 -10.05 4.44
CA TYR A 51 -5.18 -10.23 3.09
C TYR A 51 -4.62 -8.90 2.61
N ILE A 52 -3.81 -8.92 1.55
CA ILE A 52 -3.30 -7.70 0.91
C ILE A 52 -3.83 -7.64 -0.53
N VAL A 53 -4.51 -6.55 -0.88
CA VAL A 53 -4.96 -6.30 -2.24
C VAL A 53 -3.75 -6.05 -3.13
N ASN A 54 -3.61 -6.88 -4.18
CA ASN A 54 -2.41 -6.89 -5.03
C ASN A 54 -2.07 -5.52 -5.64
N ALA A 55 -3.07 -4.76 -6.10
CA ALA A 55 -2.84 -3.43 -6.67
C ALA A 55 -2.21 -2.46 -5.65
N HIS A 56 -2.66 -2.48 -4.40
CA HIS A 56 -2.04 -1.71 -3.33
C HIS A 56 -0.63 -2.22 -2.98
N HIS A 57 -0.42 -3.54 -2.98
CA HIS A 57 0.90 -4.13 -2.79
C HIS A 57 1.89 -3.67 -3.89
N MET A 58 1.47 -3.63 -5.15
CA MET A 58 2.30 -3.11 -6.25
C MET A 58 2.63 -1.62 -6.06
N LEU A 59 1.66 -0.80 -5.65
CA LEU A 59 1.93 0.62 -5.35
C LEU A 59 2.93 0.79 -4.20
N HIS A 60 2.81 -0.02 -3.15
CA HIS A 60 3.80 -0.08 -2.06
C HIS A 60 5.19 -0.44 -2.59
N CYS A 61 5.31 -1.47 -3.43
CA CYS A 61 6.57 -1.88 -4.03
C CYS A 61 7.21 -0.78 -4.89
N VAL A 62 6.43 -0.14 -5.78
CA VAL A 62 6.95 0.95 -6.62
C VAL A 62 7.39 2.14 -5.78
N ARG A 63 6.63 2.51 -4.73
CA ARG A 63 7.05 3.57 -3.81
C ARG A 63 8.36 3.24 -3.12
N ASN A 64 8.52 2.02 -2.61
CA ASN A 64 9.75 1.62 -1.91
C ASN A 64 10.98 1.72 -2.82
N ILE A 65 10.84 1.32 -4.08
CA ILE A 65 11.90 1.47 -5.09
C ILE A 65 12.17 2.95 -5.37
N TYR A 66 11.13 3.77 -5.52
CA TYR A 66 11.27 5.21 -5.72
C TYR A 66 12.04 5.86 -4.56
N ILE A 67 11.68 5.56 -3.31
CA ILE A 67 12.38 6.05 -2.11
C ILE A 67 13.85 5.66 -2.14
N SER A 68 14.13 4.39 -2.40
CA SER A 68 15.51 3.89 -2.47
C SER A 68 16.35 4.65 -3.51
N ILE A 69 15.78 4.90 -4.69
CA ILE A 69 16.42 5.69 -5.75
C ILE A 69 16.66 7.14 -5.30
N GLN A 70 15.66 7.80 -4.71
CA GLN A 70 15.82 9.19 -4.24
C GLN A 70 16.88 9.30 -3.15
N GLN A 71 16.82 8.43 -2.14
CA GLN A 71 17.80 8.42 -1.05
C GLN A 71 19.22 8.15 -1.58
N TYR A 72 19.39 7.23 -2.54
CA TYR A 72 20.68 7.00 -3.18
C TYR A 72 21.18 8.25 -3.93
N ARG A 73 20.32 8.88 -4.74
CA ARG A 73 20.67 10.07 -5.53
C ARG A 73 21.03 11.27 -4.67
N ASN A 74 20.44 11.37 -3.49
CA ASN A 74 20.68 12.45 -2.53
C ASN A 74 21.74 12.11 -1.47
N ASN A 75 22.42 10.96 -1.61
CA ASN A 75 23.43 10.48 -0.65
C ASN A 75 22.89 10.36 0.80
N GLN A 76 21.63 9.97 0.94
CA GLN A 76 20.96 9.67 2.21
C GLN A 76 21.09 8.19 2.56
N THR A 77 21.00 7.88 3.86
CA THR A 77 20.92 6.50 4.34
C THR A 77 19.63 5.84 3.84
N GLN A 78 19.74 4.62 3.34
CA GLN A 78 18.58 3.84 2.93
C GLN A 78 17.73 3.47 4.14
N THR A 79 16.46 3.89 4.17
CA THR A 79 15.54 3.56 5.27
C THR A 79 14.83 2.22 5.03
N ILE A 80 14.75 1.79 3.78
CA ILE A 80 14.16 0.50 3.41
C ILE A 80 15.27 -0.54 3.25
N ALA A 81 15.14 -1.65 3.97
CA ALA A 81 16.12 -2.72 3.94
C ALA A 81 16.28 -3.29 2.52
N TYR A 82 17.53 -3.53 2.11
CA TYR A 82 17.86 -4.05 0.78
C TYR A 82 17.10 -5.33 0.38
N PRO A 83 16.93 -6.35 1.26
CA PRO A 83 16.11 -7.52 0.92
C PRO A 83 14.65 -7.18 0.60
N HIS A 84 14.08 -6.15 1.24
CA HIS A 84 12.71 -5.70 0.96
C HIS A 84 12.62 -5.02 -0.41
N ILE A 85 13.63 -4.24 -0.81
CA ILE A 85 13.71 -3.64 -2.15
C ILE A 85 13.79 -4.74 -3.22
N LEU A 86 14.59 -5.79 -3.00
CA LEU A 86 14.67 -6.93 -3.92
C LEU A 86 13.34 -7.68 -4.04
N HIS A 87 12.64 -7.89 -2.92
CA HIS A 87 11.29 -8.47 -2.93
C HIS A 87 10.31 -7.60 -3.73
N CYS A 88 10.36 -6.28 -3.57
CA CYS A 88 9.54 -5.34 -4.33
C CYS A 88 9.82 -5.43 -5.83
N LEU A 89 11.10 -5.49 -6.22
CA LEU A 89 11.51 -5.61 -7.61
C LEU A 89 11.04 -6.93 -8.24
N ASP A 90 11.19 -8.04 -7.53
CA ASP A 90 10.74 -9.35 -8.01
C ASP A 90 9.21 -9.43 -8.10
N SER A 91 8.50 -8.82 -7.15
CA SER A 91 7.03 -8.74 -7.18
C SER A 91 6.53 -8.01 -8.43
N LEU A 92 7.17 -6.90 -8.83
CA LEU A 92 6.84 -6.20 -10.08
C LEU A 92 7.13 -7.07 -11.32
N ARG A 93 8.22 -7.84 -11.31
CA ARG A 93 8.56 -8.77 -12.39
C ARG A 93 7.50 -9.86 -12.52
N VAL A 94 7.14 -10.51 -11.42
CA VAL A 94 6.12 -11.57 -11.38
C VAL A 94 4.76 -11.03 -11.79
N GLU A 95 4.36 -9.85 -11.28
CA GLU A 95 3.08 -9.22 -11.66
C GLU A 95 3.01 -8.91 -13.15
N THR A 96 4.10 -8.37 -13.71
CA THR A 96 4.18 -8.07 -15.15
C THR A 96 4.03 -9.34 -15.98
N MET A 97 4.69 -10.43 -15.57
CA MET A 97 4.58 -11.73 -16.26
C MET A 97 3.21 -12.38 -16.08
N CYS A 98 2.58 -12.21 -14.92
CA CYS A 98 1.25 -12.73 -14.62
C CYS A 98 0.16 -12.00 -15.42
N SER A 99 0.23 -10.67 -15.45
CA SER A 99 -0.70 -9.83 -16.22
C SER A 99 -0.51 -10.00 -17.72
N ALA A 100 0.73 -10.23 -18.18
CA ALA A 100 1.09 -10.48 -19.57
C ALA A 100 0.42 -9.51 -20.58
N ASP A 101 0.36 -8.22 -20.23
CA ASP A 101 -0.35 -7.21 -21.03
C ASP A 101 0.30 -7.07 -22.41
N ASP A 102 -0.44 -7.49 -23.45
CA ASP A 102 -0.03 -7.57 -24.84
C ASP A 102 -0.32 -6.29 -25.63
N THR A 103 -0.77 -5.21 -24.97
CA THR A 103 -1.01 -3.92 -25.60
C THR A 103 0.27 -3.39 -26.25
N LEU A 104 0.27 -3.30 -27.59
CA LEU A 104 1.38 -2.74 -28.35
C LEU A 104 1.59 -1.26 -28.02
N ARG A 105 2.82 -0.87 -27.69
CA ARG A 105 3.18 0.54 -27.49
C ARG A 105 3.65 1.14 -28.81
N TYR A 106 3.06 2.27 -29.23
CA TYR A 106 3.59 3.00 -30.39
C TYR A 106 5.02 3.47 -30.11
N ILE A 107 5.83 3.58 -31.16
CA ILE A 107 7.16 4.18 -31.11
C ILE A 107 7.07 5.55 -31.79
N PRO A 108 7.41 6.67 -31.11
CA PRO A 108 7.39 7.99 -31.73
C PRO A 108 8.28 8.04 -32.98
N LEU A 109 7.84 8.78 -33.99
CA LEU A 109 8.69 9.09 -35.14
C LEU A 109 9.90 9.92 -34.68
N ASN A 110 11.03 9.79 -35.39
CA ASN A 110 12.28 10.51 -35.06
C ASN A 110 12.10 12.05 -35.01
N SER A 111 11.11 12.58 -35.73
CA SER A 111 10.75 14.00 -35.76
C SER A 111 9.97 14.47 -34.52
N VAL A 112 9.48 13.55 -33.69
CA VAL A 112 8.72 13.85 -32.47
C VAL A 112 9.67 13.77 -31.28
N HIS A 113 9.87 14.90 -30.61
CA HIS A 113 10.71 15.00 -29.42
C HIS A 113 9.88 15.05 -28.14
N GLY A 114 10.43 14.53 -27.04
CA GLY A 114 9.83 14.60 -25.71
C GLY A 114 8.81 13.50 -25.37
N PHE A 115 8.52 12.58 -26.29
CA PHE A 115 7.69 11.40 -26.05
C PHE A 115 8.52 10.14 -25.99
N ARG A 116 8.20 9.24 -25.06
CA ARG A 116 8.70 7.87 -25.00
C ARG A 116 7.69 6.91 -25.64
N PRO A 117 8.10 5.68 -26.01
CA PRO A 117 7.16 4.69 -26.54
C PRO A 117 5.90 4.55 -25.69
N GLY A 118 4.72 4.61 -26.30
CA GLY A 118 3.42 4.52 -25.61
C GLY A 118 2.98 5.74 -24.80
N ASP A 119 3.76 6.82 -24.71
CA ASP A 119 3.33 8.02 -23.97
C ASP A 119 2.09 8.65 -24.60
N GLY A 120 1.03 8.88 -23.81
CA GLY A 120 -0.25 9.42 -24.29
C GLY A 120 -1.12 8.42 -25.06
N GLN A 121 -0.67 7.17 -25.20
CA GLN A 121 -1.47 6.11 -25.81
C GLN A 121 -2.60 5.69 -24.86
N PRO A 122 -3.86 5.66 -25.33
CA PRO A 122 -4.97 5.14 -24.53
C PRO A 122 -4.74 3.70 -24.10
N ARG A 123 -5.15 3.37 -22.87
CA ARG A 123 -5.13 2.00 -22.32
C ARG A 123 -6.46 1.71 -21.65
N GLN A 124 -6.88 0.44 -21.67
CA GLN A 124 -8.00 -0.01 -20.88
C GLN A 124 -7.52 -0.30 -19.46
N CYS A 125 -8.10 0.39 -18.48
CA CYS A 125 -7.74 0.23 -17.07
C CYS A 125 -8.92 -0.35 -16.30
N ARG A 126 -8.62 -1.04 -15.20
CA ARG A 126 -9.62 -1.25 -14.14
C ARG A 126 -9.92 0.08 -13.46
N ASP A 127 -11.14 0.22 -12.97
CA ASP A 127 -11.56 1.39 -12.22
C ASP A 127 -10.91 1.38 -10.83
N TRP A 128 -9.94 2.28 -10.62
CA TRP A 128 -9.24 2.42 -9.34
C TRP A 128 -10.19 2.75 -8.18
N SER A 129 -11.24 3.53 -8.44
CA SER A 129 -12.16 3.97 -7.39
C SER A 129 -12.92 2.79 -6.76
N GLN A 130 -13.23 1.76 -7.56
CA GLN A 130 -13.87 0.55 -7.07
C GLN A 130 -12.92 -0.31 -6.23
N VAL A 131 -11.64 -0.37 -6.60
CA VAL A 131 -10.61 -1.08 -5.82
C VAL A 131 -10.40 -0.40 -4.47
N ASP A 132 -10.26 0.93 -4.48
CA ASP A 132 -10.06 1.72 -3.25
C ASP A 132 -11.30 1.67 -2.34
N ALA A 133 -12.51 1.71 -2.90
CA ALA A 133 -13.74 1.54 -2.15
C ALA A 133 -13.81 0.16 -1.47
N TYR A 134 -13.42 -0.91 -2.18
CA TYR A 134 -13.37 -2.25 -1.63
C TYR A 134 -12.36 -2.37 -0.48
N VAL A 135 -11.18 -1.76 -0.61
CA VAL A 135 -10.18 -1.72 0.48
C VAL A 135 -10.73 -0.98 1.69
N LYS A 136 -11.38 0.17 1.50
CA LYS A 136 -11.95 0.97 2.58
C LYS A 136 -13.08 0.24 3.32
N SER A 137 -13.94 -0.48 2.61
CA SER A 137 -15.05 -1.21 3.25
C SER A 137 -14.59 -2.41 4.09
N HIS A 138 -13.33 -2.85 3.90
CA HIS A 138 -12.72 -3.97 4.63
C HIS A 138 -11.53 -3.52 5.50
N ASP A 139 -11.47 -2.24 5.92
CA ASP A 139 -10.36 -1.70 6.71
C ASP A 139 -10.19 -2.52 8.02
N PRO A 140 -9.03 -3.19 8.22
CA PRO A 140 -8.75 -4.01 9.39
C PRO A 140 -8.25 -3.16 10.57
N CYS A 141 -8.43 -1.84 10.51
CA CYS A 141 -7.89 -0.87 11.46
C CYS A 141 -6.35 -0.77 11.41
N TYR A 142 -5.77 -1.09 10.25
CA TYR A 142 -4.32 -1.14 10.06
C TYR A 142 -3.75 0.21 9.64
N ARG A 143 -2.64 0.64 10.25
CA ARG A 143 -1.81 1.74 9.75
C ARG A 143 -0.35 1.30 9.69
N TYR A 144 0.33 1.72 8.63
CA TYR A 144 1.75 1.50 8.46
C TYR A 144 2.51 2.42 9.43
N LEU A 145 3.21 1.85 10.40
CA LEU A 145 3.96 2.59 11.43
C LEU A 145 5.37 2.03 11.57
N GLU A 146 6.33 2.94 11.73
CA GLU A 146 7.73 2.67 12.07
C GLU A 146 8.30 1.44 11.34
N PRO A 147 8.37 1.49 9.99
CA PRO A 147 8.91 0.37 9.23
C PRO A 147 10.35 0.07 9.65
N GLY A 148 10.65 -1.21 9.88
CA GLY A 148 11.97 -1.64 10.34
C GLY A 148 12.17 -1.61 11.85
N ASN A 149 11.27 -0.98 12.62
CA ASN A 149 11.26 -1.12 14.07
C ASN A 149 10.75 -2.53 14.44
N LYS A 150 11.68 -3.37 14.90
CA LYS A 150 11.40 -4.77 15.29
C LYS A 150 10.83 -4.89 16.70
N ASP A 151 10.96 -3.84 17.50
CA ASP A 151 10.49 -3.80 18.89
C ASP A 151 9.02 -3.37 18.96
N LEU A 152 8.52 -2.70 17.92
CA LEU A 152 7.10 -2.35 17.80
C LEU A 152 6.27 -3.61 17.55
N SER A 153 5.39 -3.93 18.50
CA SER A 153 4.43 -5.03 18.34
C SER A 153 3.57 -4.80 17.10
N ASN A 154 3.39 -5.85 16.29
CA ASN A 154 2.52 -5.78 15.12
C ASN A 154 1.08 -5.36 15.48
N LEU A 155 0.62 -5.65 16.70
CA LEU A 155 -0.72 -5.28 17.15
C LEU A 155 -0.90 -3.77 17.30
N GLU A 156 0.17 -3.02 17.55
CA GLU A 156 0.15 -1.55 17.59
C GLU A 156 -0.33 -0.96 16.27
N ARG A 157 -0.08 -1.65 15.15
CA ARG A 157 -0.51 -1.22 13.81
C ARG A 157 -1.99 -1.41 13.57
N PHE A 158 -2.70 -2.22 14.37
CA PHE A 158 -4.11 -2.58 14.14
C PHE A 158 -5.11 -1.80 15.01
N LYS A 159 -4.72 -0.71 15.68
CA LYS A 159 -5.62 -0.01 16.63
C LYS A 159 -6.42 1.16 16.04
N TYR A 160 -6.36 1.37 14.73
CA TYR A 160 -6.84 2.59 14.06
C TYR A 160 -8.22 2.42 13.41
N CYS A 161 -9.18 1.90 14.18
CA CYS A 161 -10.53 1.68 13.66
C CYS A 161 -11.31 3.00 13.48
N PRO A 162 -12.20 3.09 12.47
CA PRO A 162 -13.10 4.23 12.33
C PRO A 162 -13.97 4.47 13.58
N SER A 163 -14.37 5.73 13.78
CA SER A 163 -15.29 6.11 14.85
C SER A 163 -16.60 5.31 14.74
N GLY A 164 -16.98 4.61 15.81
CA GLY A 164 -18.17 3.75 15.85
C GLY A 164 -17.92 2.28 15.56
N SER A 165 -16.68 1.87 15.26
CA SER A 165 -16.33 0.45 15.11
C SER A 165 -16.63 -0.34 16.39
N GLU A 166 -17.27 -1.51 16.22
CA GLU A 166 -17.57 -2.46 17.29
C GLU A 166 -16.32 -3.04 17.97
N TYR A 167 -15.15 -2.88 17.34
CA TYR A 167 -13.87 -3.38 17.84
C TYR A 167 -13.16 -2.37 18.76
N LEU A 168 -13.56 -1.09 18.78
CA LEU A 168 -12.98 -0.07 19.66
C LEU A 168 -13.02 -0.45 21.15
N PRO A 169 -14.11 -1.01 21.72
CA PRO A 169 -14.10 -1.49 23.10
C PRO A 169 -13.06 -2.58 23.38
N LYS A 170 -12.82 -3.50 22.42
CA LYS A 170 -11.79 -4.54 22.55
C LYS A 170 -10.39 -3.94 22.54
N ILE A 171 -10.13 -3.00 21.62
CA ILE A 171 -8.87 -2.26 21.50
C ILE A 171 -8.57 -1.50 22.79
N ARG A 172 -9.52 -0.70 23.27
CA ARG A 172 -9.38 0.08 24.52
C ARG A 172 -9.05 -0.81 25.71
N LYS A 173 -9.76 -1.94 25.85
CA LYS A 173 -9.51 -2.90 26.93
C LYS A 173 -8.11 -3.50 26.85
N TYR A 174 -7.64 -3.85 25.65
CA TYR A 174 -6.33 -4.46 25.45
C TYR A 174 -5.19 -3.49 25.80
N PHE A 175 -5.26 -2.25 25.30
CA PHE A 175 -4.22 -1.23 25.49
C PHE A 175 -4.38 -0.38 26.76
N GLY A 176 -5.46 -0.56 27.52
CA GLY A 176 -5.73 0.23 28.73
C GLY A 176 -6.15 1.68 28.45
N TYR A 177 -6.73 1.96 27.28
CA TYR A 177 -7.20 3.30 26.93
C TYR A 177 -8.53 3.67 27.59
N GLU A 178 -8.77 4.98 27.73
CA GLU A 178 -10.03 5.50 28.24
C GLU A 178 -11.23 5.11 27.36
N LYS A 179 -12.42 5.08 27.96
CA LYS A 179 -13.67 4.74 27.25
C LYS A 179 -14.00 5.70 26.10
N THR A 180 -13.51 6.93 26.16
CA THR A 180 -13.69 7.98 25.16
C THR A 180 -12.62 7.96 24.09
N TRP A 181 -11.52 7.21 24.27
CA TRP A 181 -10.40 7.21 23.34
C TRP A 181 -10.83 6.76 21.95
N VAL A 182 -10.44 7.51 20.94
CA VAL A 182 -10.55 7.16 19.52
C VAL A 182 -9.18 7.36 18.88
N PRO A 183 -8.79 6.52 17.92
CA PRO A 183 -7.54 6.73 17.21
C PRO A 183 -7.63 8.04 16.43
N GLU A 184 -6.55 8.81 16.45
CA GLU A 184 -6.39 9.96 15.55
C GLU A 184 -6.23 9.46 14.11
N GLU A 185 -6.74 10.22 13.15
CA GLU A 185 -6.38 10.00 11.75
C GLU A 185 -4.89 10.26 11.58
N GLN A 186 -4.16 9.22 11.19
CA GLN A 186 -2.74 9.30 10.92
C GLN A 186 -2.47 8.84 9.50
N ASP A 187 -1.71 9.67 8.77
CA ASP A 187 -1.05 9.25 7.55
C ASP A 187 0.14 8.33 7.90
N GLY A 188 0.51 7.46 6.97
CA GLY A 188 1.74 6.68 7.10
C GLY A 188 2.99 7.57 7.21
N PRO A 189 4.11 7.04 7.75
CA PRO A 189 5.36 7.79 7.87
C PRO A 189 5.82 8.33 6.52
N ARG A 190 6.24 9.59 6.55
CA ARG A 190 6.82 10.32 5.43
C ARG A 190 8.32 9.98 5.40
N GLU A 191 8.75 9.32 4.32
CA GLU A 191 10.13 8.81 4.16
C GLU A 191 10.96 9.67 3.20
N LEU A 192 10.34 10.71 2.63
CA LEU A 192 10.93 11.64 1.69
C LEU A 192 10.72 13.06 2.21
N ASP A 193 11.77 13.87 2.12
CA ASP A 193 11.66 15.30 2.32
C ASP A 193 10.97 15.92 1.10
N TRP A 194 9.92 16.71 1.37
CA TRP A 194 9.23 17.54 0.39
C TRP A 194 8.67 18.78 1.09
#